data_AF-A0A821DEM7-F1
#
_entry.id   AF-A0A821DEM7-F1
#
_cell.length_a   1.000
_cell.length_b   1.000
_cell.length_c   1.000
_cell.angle_alpha   90.00
_cell.angle_beta   90.00
_cell.angle_gamma   90.00
#
_symmetry.space_group_name_H-M   'P 1'
#
loop_
_entity.id
_entity.type
_entity.pdbx_description
1 polymer ?
#
loop_
_entity_poly.entity_id
_entity_poly.type
_entity_poly.pdbx_seq_one_letter_code
_entity_poly.pdbx_strand_id
1 'polypeptide(L)'
;MLWAFVATWYRVPGHYGYPGRNTYQAILTTNGLYSFVLFTYYQLEWADGRWGGYPQVGFNAGDQINYFTLDLSFSPDVIKIVNMSNIGVPGQYVFHTTGNISNVECETNGGFLSTPTRGSLYGGYELRLHGICFNETSYQVEIDGQLLTDCQLYAPLYIICIMPMVFGGTIQIRLFANNDSHPIAGTDFVTFVPEDNAEILLSNYAELTQLTEANNDNDEFTMRFRSNAITNKYLFQISVYDYAAQQDENNGTLYNPIKLHVELGLTNLNLSYIGNITIRYDSIIPTIGEPENRVHSLGITFDVVSAAQSTR
;
A
#
# COMPACT_ATOMS: atom_id res chain seq x y z
N MET A 1 16.26 -0.25 -13.67
CA MET A 1 15.99 -1.48 -14.45
C MET A 1 16.53 -1.28 -15.86
N LEU A 2 17.27 -2.25 -16.40
CA LEU A 2 17.81 -2.16 -17.76
C LEU A 2 16.87 -2.80 -18.81
N TRP A 3 16.15 -3.86 -18.44
CA TRP A 3 15.07 -4.44 -19.23
C TRP A 3 14.21 -5.38 -18.37
N ALA A 4 13.00 -5.69 -18.83
CA ALA A 4 12.14 -6.71 -18.24
C ALA A 4 11.45 -7.53 -19.34
N PHE A 5 11.38 -8.85 -19.17
CA PHE A 5 10.57 -9.77 -19.96
C PHE A 5 9.37 -10.22 -19.14
N VAL A 6 8.16 -10.06 -19.68
CA VAL A 6 6.92 -10.34 -18.95
C VAL A 6 6.11 -11.38 -19.71
N ALA A 7 5.75 -12.46 -19.03
CA ALA A 7 4.85 -13.49 -19.53
C ALA A 7 3.61 -13.56 -18.63
N THR A 8 2.43 -13.40 -19.21
CA THR A 8 1.17 -13.42 -18.47
C THR A 8 0.28 -14.54 -18.97
N TRP A 9 -0.17 -15.38 -18.05
CA TRP A 9 -1.20 -16.38 -18.27
C TRP A 9 -2.49 -15.85 -17.70
N TYR A 10 -3.37 -15.37 -18.57
CA TYR A 10 -4.63 -14.75 -18.17
C TYR A 10 -5.80 -15.71 -18.36
N ARG A 11 -6.51 -16.01 -17.27
CA ARG A 11 -7.71 -16.87 -17.25
C ARG A 11 -7.54 -18.21 -17.99
N VAL A 12 -6.41 -18.86 -17.78
CA VAL A 12 -6.11 -20.16 -18.38
C VAL A 12 -7.11 -21.20 -17.84
N PRO A 13 -7.87 -21.89 -18.73
CA PRO A 13 -8.80 -22.94 -18.31
C PRO A 13 -8.08 -24.14 -17.72
N GLY A 14 -8.72 -24.79 -16.76
CA GLY A 14 -8.31 -26.11 -16.31
C GLY A 14 -8.59 -27.19 -17.36
N HIS A 15 -7.86 -28.30 -17.26
CA HIS A 15 -8.06 -29.46 -18.12
C HIS A 15 -9.43 -30.14 -17.88
N TYR A 16 -9.91 -30.92 -18.85
CA TYR A 16 -11.15 -31.72 -18.76
C TYR A 16 -12.45 -30.94 -18.43
N GLY A 17 -12.54 -29.68 -18.83
CA GLY A 17 -13.77 -28.90 -18.67
C GLY A 17 -14.01 -28.38 -17.24
N TYR A 18 -12.97 -28.36 -16.40
CA TYR A 18 -13.03 -27.72 -15.10
C TYR A 18 -13.37 -26.22 -15.24
N PRO A 19 -14.37 -25.69 -14.50
CA PRO A 19 -14.86 -24.33 -14.71
C PRO A 19 -13.87 -23.25 -14.27
N GLY A 20 -12.96 -23.59 -13.35
CA GLY A 20 -11.99 -22.67 -12.78
C GLY A 20 -10.95 -22.16 -13.79
N ARG A 21 -10.38 -21.00 -13.47
CA ARG A 21 -9.43 -20.23 -14.25
C ARG A 21 -8.23 -19.86 -13.38
N ASN A 22 -7.04 -19.96 -13.96
CA ASN A 22 -5.82 -19.49 -13.33
C ASN A 22 -5.35 -18.19 -14.00
N THR A 23 -4.91 -17.23 -13.20
CA THR A 23 -4.27 -16.00 -13.66
C THR A 23 -2.99 -15.78 -12.87
N TYR A 24 -1.87 -15.75 -13.60
CA TYR A 24 -0.55 -15.53 -13.01
C TYR A 24 0.40 -14.92 -14.04
N GLN A 25 1.46 -14.31 -13.55
CA GLN A 25 2.47 -13.62 -14.35
C GLN A 25 3.86 -14.00 -13.88
N ALA A 26 4.80 -14.09 -14.82
CA ALA A 26 6.22 -14.19 -14.56
C ALA A 26 6.93 -12.98 -15.19
N ILE A 27 7.88 -12.40 -14.46
CA ILE A 27 8.70 -11.28 -14.91
C ILE A 27 10.15 -11.66 -14.70
N LEU A 28 10.97 -11.61 -15.75
CA LEU A 28 12.42 -11.69 -15.65
C LEU A 28 12.99 -10.30 -15.84
N THR A 29 13.85 -9.84 -14.93
CA THR A 29 14.41 -8.49 -14.96
C THR A 29 15.84 -8.47 -14.47
N THR A 30 16.57 -7.40 -14.79
CA THR A 30 17.92 -7.15 -14.27
C THR A 30 18.16 -5.66 -13.99
N ASN A 31 19.02 -5.41 -13.00
CA ASN A 31 19.60 -4.09 -12.75
C ASN A 31 20.98 -3.91 -13.43
N GLY A 32 21.46 -4.91 -14.18
CA GLY A 32 22.75 -4.91 -14.88
C GLY A 32 23.85 -5.66 -14.13
N LEU A 33 23.69 -5.87 -12.84
CA LEU A 33 24.58 -6.66 -11.98
C LEU A 33 23.92 -7.97 -11.55
N TYR A 34 22.66 -7.88 -11.13
CA TYR A 34 21.85 -8.98 -10.64
C TYR A 34 20.62 -9.20 -11.53
N SER A 35 20.20 -10.47 -11.64
CA SER A 35 19.00 -10.89 -12.36
C SER A 35 18.01 -11.47 -11.38
N PHE A 36 16.73 -11.20 -11.63
CA PHE A 36 15.63 -11.58 -10.75
C PHE A 36 14.49 -12.13 -11.58
N VAL A 37 13.84 -13.16 -11.05
CA VAL A 37 12.54 -13.61 -11.54
C VAL A 37 11.48 -13.28 -10.50
N LEU A 38 10.39 -12.68 -10.94
CA LEU A 38 9.23 -12.37 -10.12
C LEU A 38 8.05 -13.19 -10.61
N PHE A 39 7.29 -13.76 -9.70
CA PHE A 39 6.03 -14.42 -9.98
C PHE A 39 4.91 -13.69 -9.25
N THR A 40 3.80 -13.47 -9.94
CA THR A 40 2.59 -12.89 -9.36
C THR A 40 1.43 -13.83 -9.62
N TYR A 41 0.89 -14.41 -8.55
CA TYR A 41 -0.26 -15.29 -8.57
C TYR A 41 -1.50 -14.52 -8.12
N TYR A 42 -2.40 -14.23 -9.06
CA TYR A 42 -3.64 -13.53 -8.76
C TYR A 42 -4.77 -14.50 -8.42
N GLN A 43 -4.86 -15.60 -9.18
CA GLN A 43 -5.93 -16.57 -9.03
C GLN A 43 -5.44 -17.97 -9.44
N LEU A 44 -5.67 -18.97 -8.58
CA LEU A 44 -5.38 -20.38 -8.85
C LEU A 44 -6.53 -21.26 -8.38
N GLU A 45 -7.29 -21.85 -9.32
CA GLU A 45 -8.52 -22.59 -9.04
C GLU A 45 -8.47 -24.07 -9.45
N TRP A 46 -7.53 -24.46 -10.32
CA TRP A 46 -7.40 -25.84 -10.80
C TRP A 46 -6.02 -26.48 -10.55
N ALA A 47 -5.11 -25.77 -9.88
CA ALA A 47 -3.76 -26.25 -9.60
C ALA A 47 -3.66 -27.21 -8.40
N ASP A 48 -4.79 -27.73 -7.89
CA ASP A 48 -4.87 -28.54 -6.66
C ASP A 48 -4.54 -30.04 -6.86
N GLY A 49 -3.94 -30.39 -8.00
CA GLY A 49 -3.40 -31.72 -8.28
C GLY A 49 -4.38 -32.80 -8.70
N ARG A 50 -5.69 -32.52 -8.76
CA ARG A 50 -6.74 -33.51 -9.11
C ARG A 50 -6.57 -34.20 -10.46
N TRP A 51 -5.83 -33.59 -11.40
CA TRP A 51 -5.81 -34.03 -12.81
C TRP A 51 -4.41 -34.29 -13.39
N GLY A 52 -3.39 -34.35 -12.56
CA GLY A 52 -2.01 -34.55 -13.05
C GLY A 52 -0.93 -34.59 -11.97
N GLY A 53 -1.31 -34.70 -10.70
CA GLY A 53 -0.40 -34.54 -9.56
C GLY A 53 -0.24 -33.07 -9.17
N TYR A 54 0.23 -32.86 -7.95
CA TYR A 54 0.41 -31.52 -7.40
C TYR A 54 1.61 -30.82 -8.06
N PRO A 55 1.46 -29.56 -8.51
CA PRO A 55 2.54 -28.83 -9.16
C PRO A 55 3.67 -28.48 -8.20
N GLN A 56 4.86 -28.32 -8.75
CA GLN A 56 5.98 -27.67 -8.08
C GLN A 56 5.82 -26.15 -8.21
N VAL A 57 6.09 -25.42 -7.13
CA VAL A 57 6.10 -23.95 -7.13
C VAL A 57 7.43 -23.43 -6.61
N GLY A 58 7.95 -22.42 -7.30
CA GLY A 58 9.28 -21.88 -7.09
C GLY A 58 9.93 -21.52 -8.41
N PHE A 59 11.24 -21.72 -8.54
CA PHE A 59 11.98 -21.47 -9.77
C PHE A 59 12.89 -22.65 -10.12
N ASN A 60 12.94 -23.03 -11.39
CA ASN A 60 13.80 -24.09 -11.89
C ASN A 60 14.52 -23.58 -13.14
N ALA A 61 15.85 -23.55 -13.13
CA ALA A 61 16.64 -23.05 -14.26
C ALA A 61 16.62 -23.99 -15.47
N GLY A 62 16.11 -25.22 -15.32
CA GLY A 62 16.10 -26.23 -16.38
C GLY A 62 17.46 -26.91 -16.59
N ASP A 63 18.45 -26.63 -15.75
CA ASP A 63 19.80 -27.20 -15.80
C ASP A 63 19.98 -28.41 -14.85
N GLN A 64 18.90 -28.84 -14.18
CA GLN A 64 18.85 -29.94 -13.21
C GLN A 64 19.68 -29.73 -11.93
N ILE A 65 20.34 -28.58 -11.79
CA ILE A 65 21.22 -28.26 -10.66
C ILE A 65 20.62 -27.13 -9.84
N ASN A 66 20.18 -26.07 -10.51
CA ASN A 66 19.67 -24.87 -9.91
C ASN A 66 18.14 -24.91 -9.93
N TYR A 67 17.57 -25.09 -8.74
CA TYR A 67 16.15 -24.90 -8.49
C TYR A 67 15.90 -24.46 -7.06
N PHE A 68 14.79 -23.74 -6.85
CA PHE A 68 14.26 -23.39 -5.55
C PHE A 68 12.81 -23.85 -5.49
N THR A 69 12.47 -24.60 -4.44
CA THR A 69 11.13 -25.18 -4.25
C THR A 69 10.54 -24.60 -2.98
N LEU A 70 9.31 -24.09 -3.05
CA LEU A 70 8.56 -23.66 -1.85
C LEU A 70 7.93 -24.86 -1.15
N ASP A 71 7.77 -24.79 0.17
CA ASP A 71 7.23 -25.87 1.02
C ASP A 71 5.84 -26.38 0.60
N LEU A 72 5.06 -25.51 -0.03
CA LEU A 72 3.71 -25.79 -0.54
C LEU A 72 3.71 -26.70 -1.79
N SER A 73 4.88 -26.88 -2.40
CA SER A 73 5.04 -27.66 -3.62
C SER A 73 4.60 -29.10 -3.41
N PHE A 74 4.12 -29.71 -4.48
CA PHE A 74 3.70 -31.10 -4.48
C PHE A 74 2.59 -31.42 -3.45
N SER A 75 1.81 -30.41 -3.06
CA SER A 75 0.70 -30.54 -2.12
C SER A 75 -0.56 -29.84 -2.66
N PRO A 76 -1.77 -30.18 -2.15
CA PRO A 76 -2.99 -29.45 -2.50
C PRO A 76 -2.96 -27.99 -2.03
N ASP A 77 -2.09 -27.66 -1.06
CA ASP A 77 -1.95 -26.31 -0.50
C ASP A 77 -1.25 -25.33 -1.45
N VAL A 78 -0.77 -25.80 -2.61
CA VAL A 78 -0.17 -24.94 -3.63
C VAL A 78 -1.09 -23.80 -4.09
N ILE A 79 -2.41 -24.01 -4.05
CA ILE A 79 -3.39 -22.96 -4.39
C ILE A 79 -3.36 -21.80 -3.40
N LYS A 80 -2.89 -22.01 -2.16
CA LYS A 80 -2.77 -20.98 -1.12
C LYS A 80 -1.64 -19.98 -1.40
N ILE A 81 -0.78 -20.25 -2.40
CA ILE A 81 0.31 -19.37 -2.81
C ILE A 81 -0.18 -17.96 -3.19
N VAL A 82 -1.44 -17.81 -3.62
CA VAL A 82 -2.08 -16.50 -3.89
C VAL A 82 -2.20 -15.63 -2.64
N ASN A 83 -2.19 -16.23 -1.45
CA ASN A 83 -2.31 -15.55 -0.16
C ASN A 83 -0.99 -15.52 0.62
N MET A 84 0.09 -16.08 0.05
CA MET A 84 1.40 -16.17 0.68
C MET A 84 2.42 -15.36 -0.13
N SER A 85 3.62 -15.19 0.41
CA SER A 85 4.69 -14.42 -0.25
C SER A 85 6.04 -14.68 0.42
N ASN A 86 7.13 -14.49 -0.31
CA ASN A 86 8.48 -14.37 0.27
C ASN A 86 8.98 -12.91 0.38
N ILE A 87 8.20 -11.95 -0.11
CA ILE A 87 8.44 -10.51 -0.01
C ILE A 87 7.28 -9.78 0.69
N GLY A 88 6.45 -10.57 1.38
CA GLY A 88 5.25 -10.18 2.13
C GLY A 88 4.22 -9.32 1.40
N VAL A 89 4.14 -9.45 0.07
CA VAL A 89 2.97 -9.01 -0.71
C VAL A 89 2.22 -10.24 -1.20
N PRO A 90 0.97 -10.50 -0.77
CA PRO A 90 0.23 -11.70 -1.13
C PRO A 90 0.27 -12.01 -2.64
N GLY A 91 0.59 -13.25 -2.98
CA GLY A 91 0.68 -13.73 -4.35
C GLY A 91 1.98 -13.34 -5.06
N GLN A 92 2.84 -12.51 -4.47
CA GLN A 92 4.10 -12.09 -5.10
C GLN A 92 5.30 -12.85 -4.54
N TYR A 93 6.13 -13.31 -5.46
CA TYR A 93 7.35 -14.03 -5.16
C TYR A 93 8.50 -13.48 -5.98
N VAL A 94 9.67 -13.34 -5.38
CA VAL A 94 10.88 -12.89 -6.06
C VAL A 94 12.01 -13.87 -5.77
N PHE A 95 12.79 -14.22 -6.79
CA PHE A 95 13.97 -15.06 -6.61
C PHE A 95 15.17 -14.40 -7.29
N HIS A 96 16.30 -14.44 -6.61
CA HIS A 96 17.57 -14.02 -7.19
C HIS A 96 18.09 -15.14 -8.09
N THR A 97 18.49 -14.81 -9.32
CA THR A 97 18.90 -15.81 -10.32
C THR A 97 20.33 -15.58 -10.85
N THR A 98 21.09 -14.65 -10.28
CA THR A 98 22.52 -14.54 -10.59
C THR A 98 23.31 -15.53 -9.74
N GLY A 99 23.91 -16.55 -10.35
CA GLY A 99 24.59 -17.62 -9.63
C GLY A 99 23.62 -18.71 -9.17
N ASN A 100 23.69 -19.10 -7.89
CA ASN A 100 22.74 -20.06 -7.32
C ASN A 100 21.38 -19.40 -7.10
N ILE A 101 20.29 -20.11 -7.41
CA ILE A 101 18.94 -19.65 -7.12
C ILE A 101 18.72 -19.71 -5.61
N SER A 102 18.41 -18.56 -5.01
CA SER A 102 18.07 -18.46 -3.61
C SER A 102 16.78 -17.65 -3.42
N ASN A 103 16.21 -17.79 -2.23
CA ASN A 103 15.19 -16.87 -1.76
C ASN A 103 15.74 -15.44 -1.72
N VAL A 104 14.88 -14.43 -1.67
CA VAL A 104 15.36 -13.06 -1.41
C VAL A 104 16.00 -13.03 -0.04
N GLU A 105 17.29 -12.72 -0.01
CA GLU A 105 18.02 -12.41 1.20
C GLU A 105 18.14 -10.90 1.31
N CYS A 106 18.20 -10.39 2.55
CA CYS A 106 18.50 -8.98 2.75
C CYS A 106 19.95 -8.72 2.33
N GLU A 107 20.19 -7.70 1.52
CA GLU A 107 21.53 -7.27 1.10
C GLU A 107 21.79 -5.87 1.65
N THR A 108 22.96 -5.67 2.28
CA THR A 108 23.33 -4.38 2.91
C THR A 108 24.01 -3.40 1.96
N ASN A 109 24.39 -3.84 0.76
CA ASN A 109 25.08 -3.00 -0.23
C ASN A 109 24.16 -1.99 -0.93
N GLY A 110 22.83 -2.19 -0.86
CA GLY A 110 21.84 -1.35 -1.54
C GLY A 110 21.54 -0.03 -0.85
N GLY A 111 21.92 0.11 0.43
CA GLY A 111 21.58 1.27 1.25
C GLY A 111 20.11 1.27 1.67
N PHE A 112 19.78 2.14 2.63
CA PHE A 112 18.42 2.26 3.15
C PHE A 112 17.54 3.09 2.21
N LEU A 113 16.39 2.54 1.86
CA LEU A 113 15.51 3.08 0.82
C LEU A 113 14.05 3.07 1.25
N SER A 114 13.27 3.95 0.65
CA SER A 114 11.81 4.02 0.81
C SER A 114 11.10 3.74 -0.50
N THR A 115 9.95 3.07 -0.42
CA THR A 115 9.01 2.89 -1.54
C THR A 115 7.62 3.38 -1.10
N PRO A 116 7.01 4.34 -1.82
CA PRO A 116 7.61 5.10 -2.92
C PRO A 116 8.80 5.95 -2.44
N THR A 117 9.61 6.50 -3.37
CA THR A 117 10.74 7.41 -3.04
C THR A 117 10.33 8.88 -2.98
N ARG A 118 9.11 9.17 -3.42
CA ARG A 118 8.48 10.49 -3.40
C ARG A 118 6.98 10.33 -3.23
N GLY A 119 6.31 11.33 -2.68
CA GLY A 119 4.89 11.24 -2.42
C GLY A 119 4.27 12.53 -1.91
N SER A 120 2.97 12.47 -1.67
CA SER A 120 2.20 13.63 -1.21
C SER A 120 2.65 14.06 0.18
N LEU A 121 2.80 15.37 0.39
CA LEU A 121 3.05 15.93 1.72
C LEU A 121 1.91 15.69 2.73
N TYR A 122 0.71 15.30 2.27
CA TYR A 122 -0.44 14.99 3.15
C TYR A 122 -0.32 13.63 3.83
N GLY A 123 0.57 12.75 3.36
CA GLY A 123 0.72 11.40 3.90
C GLY A 123 -0.49 10.50 3.67
N GLY A 124 -0.67 9.51 4.55
CA GLY A 124 -1.79 8.56 4.56
C GLY A 124 -1.61 7.29 3.74
N TYR A 125 -0.59 7.22 2.88
CA TYR A 125 -0.27 6.03 2.10
C TYR A 125 0.77 5.14 2.79
N GLU A 126 0.80 3.86 2.38
CA GLU A 126 1.81 2.89 2.82
C GLU A 126 3.20 3.33 2.36
N LEU A 127 4.14 3.39 3.30
CA LEU A 127 5.55 3.61 3.07
C LEU A 127 6.31 2.35 3.47
N ARG A 128 7.05 1.77 2.52
CA ARG A 128 7.87 0.58 2.76
C ARG A 128 9.34 0.95 2.83
N LEU A 129 9.99 0.62 3.95
CA LEU A 129 11.40 0.89 4.22
C LEU A 129 12.20 -0.40 4.10
N HIS A 130 13.24 -0.41 3.28
CA HIS A 130 14.00 -1.63 2.93
C HIS A 130 15.45 -1.30 2.55
N GLY A 131 16.20 -2.32 2.11
CA GLY A 131 17.58 -2.18 1.62
C GLY A 131 18.67 -2.34 2.68
N ILE A 132 18.29 -2.68 3.91
CA ILE A 132 19.19 -3.18 4.95
C ILE A 132 18.64 -4.47 5.56
N CYS A 133 19.48 -5.20 6.29
CA CYS A 133 19.05 -6.35 7.08
C CYS A 133 18.51 -5.90 8.44
N PHE A 134 17.22 -6.12 8.67
CA PHE A 134 16.59 -5.83 9.96
C PHE A 134 16.83 -7.00 10.93
N ASN A 135 17.82 -6.85 11.81
CA ASN A 135 18.31 -7.87 12.74
C ASN A 135 17.83 -7.67 14.19
N GLU A 136 17.22 -6.53 14.49
CA GLU A 136 16.70 -6.22 15.82
C GLU A 136 15.21 -6.55 15.94
N THR A 137 14.73 -6.70 17.16
CA THR A 137 13.31 -6.99 17.44
C THR A 137 12.43 -5.74 17.35
N SER A 138 13.03 -4.56 17.48
CA SER A 138 12.32 -3.28 17.44
C SER A 138 13.13 -2.21 16.73
N TYR A 139 12.42 -1.40 15.95
CA TYR A 139 12.97 -0.24 15.27
C TYR A 139 12.05 0.95 15.48
N GLN A 140 12.68 2.12 15.58
CA GLN A 140 12.00 3.40 15.59
C GLN A 140 12.24 4.08 14.25
N VAL A 141 11.16 4.57 13.65
CA VAL A 141 11.21 5.32 12.40
C VAL A 141 10.85 6.76 12.70
N GLU A 142 11.72 7.67 12.29
CA GLU A 142 11.48 9.11 12.34
C GLU A 142 11.32 9.63 10.92
N ILE A 143 10.30 10.44 10.68
CA ILE A 143 10.08 11.13 9.41
C ILE A 143 9.96 12.62 9.71
N ASP A 144 10.85 13.44 9.16
CA ASP A 144 10.85 14.90 9.34
C ASP A 144 10.83 15.36 10.82
N GLY A 145 11.53 14.61 11.69
CA GLY A 145 11.57 14.86 13.13
C GLY A 145 10.39 14.30 13.93
N GLN A 146 9.41 13.67 13.26
CA GLN A 146 8.30 12.97 13.89
C GLN A 146 8.62 11.49 14.08
N LEU A 147 8.57 11.01 15.33
CA LEU A 147 8.65 9.59 15.63
C LEU A 147 7.33 8.90 15.31
N LEU A 148 7.38 7.81 14.53
CA LEU A 148 6.23 6.98 14.19
C LEU A 148 6.07 5.83 15.19
N THR A 149 4.84 5.63 15.67
CA THR A 149 4.52 4.57 16.65
C THR A 149 3.97 3.30 16.01
N ASP A 150 3.39 3.40 14.81
CA ASP A 150 2.58 2.33 14.21
C ASP A 150 3.28 1.64 13.03
N CYS A 151 4.61 1.59 13.07
CA CYS A 151 5.39 0.88 12.06
C CYS A 151 5.45 -0.62 12.37
N GLN A 152 5.18 -1.45 11.37
CA GLN A 152 5.23 -2.90 11.47
C GLN A 152 6.50 -3.47 10.82
N LEU A 153 7.27 -4.21 11.61
CA LEU A 153 8.47 -4.89 11.15
C LEU A 153 8.14 -6.23 10.49
N TYR A 154 8.61 -6.41 9.25
CA TYR A 154 8.61 -7.68 8.51
C TYR A 154 10.05 -8.12 8.29
N ALA A 155 10.72 -8.43 9.40
CA ALA A 155 12.11 -8.85 9.40
C ALA A 155 12.33 -10.14 8.57
N PRO A 156 13.49 -10.28 7.92
CA PRO A 156 14.61 -9.33 7.86
C PRO A 156 14.53 -8.33 6.69
N LEU A 157 13.39 -8.24 5.99
CA LEU A 157 13.33 -7.64 4.65
C LEU A 157 12.90 -6.17 4.62
N TYR A 158 11.87 -5.80 5.38
CA TYR A 158 11.34 -4.44 5.33
C TYR A 158 10.53 -4.05 6.57
N ILE A 159 10.27 -2.76 6.71
CA ILE A 159 9.31 -2.16 7.65
C ILE A 159 8.21 -1.50 6.84
N ILE A 160 6.95 -1.65 7.29
CA ILE A 160 5.82 -0.89 6.76
C ILE A 160 5.44 0.18 7.77
N CYS A 161 5.31 1.42 7.31
CA CYS A 161 4.77 2.53 8.08
C CYS A 161 3.68 3.22 7.25
N ILE A 162 2.87 4.05 7.90
CA ILE A 162 2.01 4.99 7.19
C ILE A 162 2.69 6.35 7.16
N MET A 163 2.79 6.95 5.97
CA MET A 163 3.37 8.27 5.82
C MET A 163 2.58 9.29 6.65
N PRO A 164 3.21 10.07 7.54
CA PRO A 164 2.54 11.18 8.22
C PRO A 164 2.41 12.40 7.28
N MET A 165 1.63 13.38 7.69
CA MET A 165 1.68 14.70 7.07
C MET A 165 3.01 15.37 7.41
N VAL A 166 3.63 16.00 6.42
CA VAL A 166 4.99 16.57 6.50
C VAL A 166 5.04 17.92 5.81
N PHE A 167 6.06 18.71 6.08
CA PHE A 167 6.25 19.96 5.34
C PHE A 167 6.80 19.68 3.93
N GLY A 168 6.45 20.54 2.98
CA GLY A 168 6.87 20.41 1.58
C GLY A 168 8.39 20.42 1.40
N GLY A 169 8.90 19.75 0.36
CA GLY A 169 10.32 19.72 0.01
C GLY A 169 10.96 18.34 0.17
N THR A 170 12.28 18.30 0.34
CA THR A 170 12.99 17.05 0.61
C THR A 170 13.08 16.86 2.12
N ILE A 171 12.54 15.75 2.62
CA ILE A 171 12.56 15.37 4.03
C ILE A 171 13.45 14.15 4.23
N GLN A 172 13.89 13.93 5.48
CA GLN A 172 14.66 12.75 5.85
C GLN A 172 13.79 11.73 6.59
N ILE A 173 13.94 10.48 6.18
CA ILE A 173 13.47 9.31 6.92
C ILE A 173 14.68 8.72 7.62
N ARG A 174 14.61 8.55 8.94
CA ARG A 174 15.68 8.01 9.78
C ARG A 174 15.21 6.78 10.53
N LEU A 175 16.11 5.81 10.67
CA LEU A 175 15.87 4.56 11.35
C LEU A 175 16.78 4.46 12.57
N PHE A 176 16.22 4.08 13.72
CA PHE A 176 16.93 3.86 14.97
C PHE A 176 16.68 2.44 15.46
N ALA A 177 17.72 1.78 15.96
CA ALA A 177 17.63 0.45 16.57
C ALA A 177 17.56 0.57 18.09
N ASN A 178 16.70 -0.21 18.76
CA ASN A 178 16.73 -0.43 20.22
C ASN A 178 16.93 0.83 21.10
N ASN A 179 16.14 1.89 20.88
CA ASN A 179 16.26 3.19 21.58
C ASN A 179 17.64 3.86 21.48
N ASP A 180 18.41 3.56 20.43
CA ASP A 180 19.62 4.32 20.13
C ASP A 180 19.26 5.78 19.84
N SER A 181 20.15 6.66 20.27
CA SER A 181 20.06 8.11 20.06
C SER A 181 20.54 8.53 18.67
N HIS A 182 21.29 7.66 17.99
CA HIS A 182 21.83 7.93 16.66
C HIS A 182 21.13 7.08 15.60
N PRO A 183 20.83 7.65 14.42
CA PRO A 183 20.20 6.89 13.35
C PRO A 183 21.21 5.90 12.77
N ILE A 184 20.78 4.64 12.66
CA ILE A 184 21.58 3.56 12.03
C ILE A 184 21.50 3.60 10.51
N ALA A 185 20.45 4.23 9.97
CA ALA A 185 20.24 4.41 8.54
C ALA A 185 19.34 5.60 8.28
N GLY A 186 19.43 6.17 7.07
CA GLY A 186 18.57 7.25 6.64
C GLY A 186 18.47 7.33 5.13
N THR A 187 17.37 7.89 4.64
CA THR A 187 17.12 8.09 3.21
C THR A 187 16.32 9.37 3.00
N ASP A 188 16.54 10.02 1.85
CA ASP A 188 15.80 11.22 1.49
C ASP A 188 14.48 10.83 0.80
N PHE A 189 13.44 11.60 1.10
CA PHE A 189 12.12 11.44 0.49
C PHE A 189 11.66 12.78 -0.06
N VAL A 190 11.27 12.80 -1.33
CA VAL A 190 10.81 14.04 -1.97
C VAL A 190 9.30 14.16 -1.77
N THR A 191 8.87 15.15 -1.01
CA THR A 191 7.46 15.48 -0.87
C THR A 191 7.08 16.47 -1.96
N PHE A 192 5.87 16.31 -2.45
CA PHE A 192 5.26 17.28 -3.35
C PHE A 192 3.86 17.61 -2.82
N VAL A 193 3.46 18.86 -2.98
CA VAL A 193 2.03 19.15 -3.07
C VAL A 193 1.58 18.42 -4.33
N PRO A 194 0.61 17.50 -4.25
CA PRO A 194 0.04 16.90 -5.45
C PRO A 194 -0.40 18.04 -6.39
N GLU A 195 0.38 18.28 -7.46
CA GLU A 195 -0.04 19.21 -8.51
C GLU A 195 -1.18 18.57 -9.34
N ASP A 196 -1.32 17.24 -9.29
CA ASP A 196 -2.32 16.43 -9.96
C ASP A 196 -2.48 15.06 -9.24
N ASN A 197 -3.61 14.36 -9.14
CA ASN A 197 -4.95 14.69 -8.64
C ASN A 197 -5.75 13.36 -8.66
N ALA A 198 -6.09 12.78 -7.50
CA ALA A 198 -7.22 11.82 -7.45
C ALA A 198 -8.52 12.52 -7.87
N GLU A 199 -8.52 13.85 -7.71
CA GLU A 199 -9.43 14.80 -8.35
C GLU A 199 -9.48 14.73 -9.88
N ILE A 200 -8.54 14.17 -10.66
CA ILE A 200 -8.59 14.19 -12.15
C ILE A 200 -9.27 12.95 -12.74
N LEU A 201 -9.15 11.81 -12.05
CA LEU A 201 -9.99 10.63 -12.35
C LEU A 201 -11.44 10.86 -11.92
N LEU A 202 -11.64 11.69 -10.88
CA LEU A 202 -12.94 12.17 -10.47
C LEU A 202 -13.38 13.43 -11.26
N SER A 203 -12.53 14.35 -11.72
CA SER A 203 -12.95 15.65 -12.28
C SER A 203 -13.68 15.53 -13.61
N ASN A 204 -13.40 14.49 -14.38
CA ASN A 204 -14.18 14.24 -15.59
C ASN A 204 -15.61 13.79 -15.28
N TYR A 205 -15.92 13.37 -14.04
CA TYR A 205 -17.23 12.79 -13.69
C TYR A 205 -17.74 13.05 -12.26
N ALA A 206 -17.10 13.91 -11.49
CA ALA A 206 -17.42 14.34 -10.13
C ALA A 206 -16.73 15.70 -9.99
N GLU A 207 -17.51 16.77 -10.17
CA GLU A 207 -17.05 18.12 -9.84
C GLU A 207 -16.78 18.18 -8.34
N LEU A 208 -15.54 17.90 -7.91
CA LEU A 208 -15.08 18.10 -6.52
C LEU A 208 -14.74 19.55 -6.19
N THR A 209 -14.59 20.39 -7.21
CA THR A 209 -14.34 21.83 -7.08
C THR A 209 -15.53 22.64 -6.55
N GLN A 210 -16.69 22.01 -6.29
CA GLN A 210 -17.83 22.60 -5.57
C GLN A 210 -18.17 21.86 -4.25
N LEU A 211 -17.34 20.92 -3.77
CA LEU A 211 -17.73 19.89 -2.78
C LEU A 211 -17.11 20.00 -1.39
N THR A 212 -16.74 21.21 -1.04
CA THR A 212 -16.65 21.63 0.35
C THR A 212 -17.15 23.07 0.41
N GLU A 213 -18.47 23.23 0.30
CA GLU A 213 -19.08 24.35 1.02
C GLU A 213 -18.87 24.03 2.50
N ALA A 214 -17.79 24.56 3.08
CA ALA A 214 -17.78 24.83 4.50
C ALA A 214 -18.91 25.83 4.70
N ASN A 215 -20.10 25.33 5.02
CA ASN A 215 -21.15 26.21 5.47
C ASN A 215 -20.75 26.62 6.89
N ASN A 216 -20.08 27.77 7.01
CA ASN A 216 -19.65 28.34 8.29
C ASN A 216 -20.84 28.56 9.25
N ASP A 217 -22.08 28.46 8.78
CA ASP A 217 -23.27 28.52 9.63
C ASP A 217 -23.59 27.17 10.32
N ASN A 218 -23.12 26.03 9.79
CA ASN A 218 -23.54 24.69 10.23
C ASN A 218 -22.39 23.71 10.62
N ASP A 219 -21.11 24.08 10.42
CA ASP A 219 -19.92 23.23 10.71
C ASP A 219 -19.95 21.86 10.01
N GLU A 220 -20.26 21.82 8.71
CA GLU A 220 -20.32 20.57 7.94
C GLU A 220 -19.52 20.66 6.64
N PHE A 221 -19.08 19.51 6.14
CA PHE A 221 -18.57 19.34 4.79
C PHE A 221 -19.41 18.32 4.02
N THR A 222 -19.60 18.55 2.72
CA THR A 222 -20.48 17.73 1.89
C THR A 222 -19.77 17.21 0.64
N MET A 223 -19.48 15.92 0.59
CA MET A 223 -19.02 15.23 -0.61
C MET A 223 -20.22 14.93 -1.51
N ARG A 224 -20.28 15.48 -2.72
CA ARG A 224 -21.28 15.06 -3.74
C ARG A 224 -20.67 14.10 -4.76
N PHE A 225 -21.48 13.19 -5.23
CA PHE A 225 -21.10 12.14 -6.15
C PHE A 225 -22.02 12.19 -7.37
N ARG A 226 -21.42 12.08 -8.55
CA ARG A 226 -22.16 11.97 -9.81
C ARG A 226 -22.10 10.53 -10.30
N SER A 227 -23.23 10.07 -10.84
CA SER A 227 -23.29 8.74 -11.45
C SER A 227 -22.50 8.71 -12.75
N ASN A 228 -21.65 7.69 -12.90
CA ASN A 228 -20.88 7.42 -14.10
C ASN A 228 -20.60 5.92 -14.26
N ALA A 229 -19.95 5.53 -15.35
CA ALA A 229 -19.69 4.12 -15.67
C ALA A 229 -18.86 3.37 -14.61
N ILE A 230 -18.06 4.08 -13.83
CA ILE A 230 -17.22 3.53 -12.75
C ILE A 230 -18.01 3.52 -11.44
N THR A 231 -18.56 4.67 -11.01
CA THR A 231 -19.29 4.78 -9.75
C THR A 231 -20.54 3.90 -9.71
N ASN A 232 -21.13 3.58 -10.86
CA ASN A 232 -22.27 2.66 -10.98
C ASN A 232 -21.83 1.19 -10.86
N LYS A 233 -20.65 0.86 -11.38
CA LYS A 233 -20.18 -0.53 -11.50
C LYS A 233 -19.51 -1.06 -10.23
N TYR A 234 -19.10 -0.19 -9.31
CA TYR A 234 -18.29 -0.58 -8.17
C TYR A 234 -18.89 -0.11 -6.84
N LEU A 235 -18.58 -0.87 -5.79
CA LEU A 235 -18.79 -0.47 -4.41
C LEU A 235 -17.49 0.12 -3.86
N PHE A 236 -17.64 1.22 -3.14
CA PHE A 236 -16.57 2.01 -2.57
C PHE A 236 -16.66 1.97 -1.05
N GLN A 237 -15.52 1.82 -0.40
CA GLN A 237 -15.36 2.11 1.01
C GLN A 237 -14.74 3.50 1.12
N ILE A 238 -15.31 4.33 1.99
CA ILE A 238 -14.81 5.66 2.28
C ILE A 238 -14.18 5.62 3.66
N SER A 239 -12.91 5.98 3.76
CA SER A 239 -12.22 6.11 5.04
C SER A 239 -11.83 7.57 5.25
N VAL A 240 -12.07 8.08 6.44
CA VAL A 240 -11.65 9.43 6.84
C VAL A 240 -10.61 9.31 7.94
N TYR A 241 -9.58 10.14 7.84
CA TYR A 241 -8.49 10.25 8.80
C TYR A 241 -8.37 11.71 9.21
N ASP A 242 -8.36 11.98 10.51
CA ASP A 242 -8.00 13.28 11.06
C ASP A 242 -6.52 13.31 11.41
N TYR A 243 -5.81 14.29 10.86
CA TYR A 243 -4.42 14.58 11.15
C TYR A 243 -4.36 15.92 11.87
N ALA A 244 -4.04 15.90 13.16
CA ALA A 244 -4.00 17.09 13.98
C ALA A 244 -2.57 17.43 14.42
N ALA A 245 -2.18 18.71 14.35
CA ALA A 245 -0.89 19.20 14.85
C ALA A 245 -1.06 20.54 15.59
N GLN A 246 -0.34 20.71 16.70
CA GLN A 246 -0.42 21.94 17.51
C GLN A 246 0.65 22.95 17.08
N GLN A 247 0.27 24.21 16.86
CA GLN A 247 1.18 25.31 16.53
C GLN A 247 1.67 26.02 17.79
N ASP A 248 2.98 26.28 17.90
CA ASP A 248 3.57 27.17 18.91
C ASP A 248 3.37 28.65 18.53
N GLU A 249 3.38 29.53 19.54
CA GLU A 249 3.23 31.00 19.42
C GLU A 249 4.33 31.64 18.53
N ASN A 250 5.42 30.92 18.24
CA ASN A 250 6.53 31.36 17.41
C ASN A 250 6.51 30.81 15.96
N ASN A 251 5.36 30.35 15.45
CA ASN A 251 5.26 29.66 14.14
C ASN A 251 6.08 28.34 14.05
N GLY A 252 6.55 27.80 15.18
CA GLY A 252 7.13 26.45 15.25
C GLY A 252 6.02 25.44 15.53
N THR A 253 5.96 24.31 14.84
CA THR A 253 5.01 23.24 15.19
C THR A 253 5.48 22.53 16.46
N LEU A 254 4.64 22.50 17.50
CA LEU A 254 4.80 21.54 18.59
C LEU A 254 4.39 20.16 18.03
N TYR A 255 5.39 19.35 17.72
CA TYR A 255 5.22 18.01 17.14
C TYR A 255 4.59 17.05 18.15
N ASN A 256 3.26 17.08 18.28
CA ASN A 256 2.47 15.97 18.81
C ASN A 256 1.36 15.60 17.81
N PRO A 257 1.73 15.07 16.63
CA PRO A 257 0.79 14.75 15.58
C PRO A 257 -0.08 13.56 15.98
N ILE A 258 -1.40 13.77 15.95
CA ILE A 258 -2.39 12.74 16.21
C ILE A 258 -2.98 12.31 14.87
N LYS A 259 -2.99 10.99 14.63
CA LYS A 259 -3.75 10.39 13.53
C LYS A 259 -4.91 9.60 14.10
N LEU A 260 -6.13 10.02 13.80
CA LEU A 260 -7.33 9.30 14.19
C LEU A 260 -8.03 8.74 12.94
N HIS A 261 -8.23 7.43 12.89
CA HIS A 261 -9.16 6.85 11.92
C HIS A 261 -10.58 7.10 12.38
N VAL A 262 -11.40 7.67 11.51
CA VAL A 262 -12.76 8.09 11.83
C VAL A 262 -13.72 7.15 11.14
N GLU A 263 -14.33 6.26 11.93
CA GLU A 263 -15.34 5.35 11.44
C GLU A 263 -16.65 6.10 11.21
N LEU A 264 -16.98 6.33 9.94
CA LEU A 264 -18.26 6.94 9.56
C LEU A 264 -19.45 5.97 9.68
N GLY A 265 -19.22 4.71 10.05
CA GLY A 265 -20.25 3.65 10.08
C GLY A 265 -20.84 3.33 8.70
N LEU A 266 -20.20 3.78 7.62
CA LEU A 266 -20.63 3.56 6.25
C LEU A 266 -20.16 2.18 5.78
N THR A 267 -21.09 1.35 5.31
CA THR A 267 -20.78 0.10 4.61
C THR A 267 -20.30 0.37 3.19
N ASN A 268 -19.97 -0.66 2.42
CA ASN A 268 -19.64 -0.53 1.00
C ASN A 268 -20.75 0.20 0.21
N LEU A 269 -20.40 1.33 -0.40
CA LEU A 269 -21.31 2.29 -1.00
C LEU A 269 -21.21 2.27 -2.53
N ASN A 270 -22.35 2.24 -3.22
CA ASN A 270 -22.39 2.59 -4.63
C ASN A 270 -22.53 4.11 -4.76
N LEU A 271 -21.46 4.79 -5.13
CA LEU A 271 -21.43 6.26 -5.17
C LEU A 271 -22.41 6.85 -6.19
N SER A 272 -22.90 6.08 -7.17
CA SER A 272 -23.97 6.55 -8.08
C SER A 272 -25.32 6.71 -7.41
N TYR A 273 -25.62 5.95 -6.36
CA TYR A 273 -26.95 5.94 -5.73
C TYR A 273 -27.09 6.89 -4.54
N ILE A 274 -25.97 7.41 -4.03
CA ILE A 274 -25.95 8.20 -2.80
C ILE A 274 -26.09 9.69 -3.10
N GLY A 275 -25.52 10.16 -4.22
CA GLY A 275 -25.62 11.54 -4.66
C GLY A 275 -24.82 12.52 -3.80
N ASN A 276 -24.91 12.46 -2.47
CA ASN A 276 -24.06 13.20 -1.54
C ASN A 276 -23.95 12.56 -0.16
N ILE A 277 -22.88 12.91 0.56
CA ILE A 277 -22.62 12.57 1.95
C ILE A 277 -22.22 13.87 2.63
N THR A 278 -22.95 14.24 3.67
CA THR A 278 -22.66 15.40 4.52
C THR A 278 -22.21 14.91 5.88
N ILE A 279 -21.09 15.44 6.38
CA ILE A 279 -20.50 15.07 7.67
C ILE A 279 -20.18 16.35 8.43
N ARG A 280 -20.52 16.36 9.73
CA ARG A 280 -20.24 17.48 10.63
C ARG A 280 -18.80 17.41 11.14
N TYR A 281 -18.11 18.54 11.22
CA TYR A 281 -16.74 18.58 11.74
C TYR A 281 -16.67 18.12 13.20
N ASP A 282 -17.67 18.43 14.03
CA ASP A 282 -17.73 18.02 15.44
C ASP A 282 -17.94 16.50 15.65
N SER A 283 -18.31 15.76 14.60
CA SER A 283 -18.35 14.30 14.62
C SER A 283 -16.97 13.65 14.40
N ILE A 284 -16.00 14.43 13.95
CA ILE A 284 -14.66 14.00 13.58
C ILE A 284 -13.62 14.60 14.53
N ILE A 285 -13.70 15.91 14.73
CA ILE A 285 -12.80 16.71 15.53
C ILE A 285 -13.42 16.87 16.92
N PRO A 286 -12.74 16.45 18.00
CA PRO A 286 -13.22 16.67 19.35
C PRO A 286 -13.40 18.17 19.61
N THR A 287 -14.57 18.57 20.08
CA THR A 287 -14.85 19.98 20.44
C THR A 287 -14.56 20.29 21.91
N ILE A 288 -14.47 19.26 22.75
CA ILE A 288 -14.23 19.40 24.19
C ILE A 288 -12.77 19.05 24.49
N GLY A 289 -12.02 20.03 24.99
CA GLY A 289 -10.62 19.86 25.38
C GLY A 289 -9.61 20.07 24.26
N GLU A 290 -10.06 20.52 23.08
CA GLU A 290 -9.20 20.79 21.94
C GLU A 290 -8.52 22.17 22.07
N PRO A 291 -7.18 22.25 21.94
CA PRO A 291 -6.46 23.52 22.00
C PRO A 291 -6.78 24.43 20.82
N GLU A 292 -6.94 25.74 21.06
CA GLU A 292 -7.24 26.73 20.01
C GLU A 292 -6.16 26.83 18.92
N ASN A 293 -4.92 26.45 19.23
CA ASN A 293 -3.78 26.47 18.32
C ASN A 293 -3.55 25.13 17.60
N ARG A 294 -4.53 24.23 17.59
CA ARG A 294 -4.44 22.94 16.90
C ARG A 294 -5.07 23.03 15.52
N VAL A 295 -4.30 22.60 14.53
CA VAL A 295 -4.70 22.55 13.13
C VAL A 295 -5.03 21.11 12.76
N HIS A 296 -6.20 20.92 12.16
CA HIS A 296 -6.68 19.63 11.67
C HIS A 296 -6.62 19.60 10.15
N SER A 297 -6.27 18.44 9.61
CA SER A 297 -6.27 18.14 8.19
C SER A 297 -6.99 16.82 8.00
N LEU A 298 -8.02 16.80 7.17
CA LEU A 298 -8.79 15.59 6.91
C LEU A 298 -8.27 14.90 5.65
N GLY A 299 -7.76 13.67 5.81
CA GLY A 299 -7.48 12.78 4.70
C GLY A 299 -8.70 11.91 4.40
N ILE A 300 -9.21 11.97 3.18
CA ILE A 300 -10.33 11.14 2.73
C ILE A 300 -9.82 10.18 1.66
N THR A 301 -9.98 8.87 1.89
CA THR A 301 -9.60 7.83 0.93
C THR A 301 -10.84 7.10 0.42
N PHE A 302 -10.76 6.66 -0.84
CA PHE A 302 -11.80 5.90 -1.51
C PHE A 302 -11.20 4.60 -2.03
N ASP A 303 -11.66 3.47 -1.50
CA ASP A 303 -11.18 2.14 -1.85
C ASP A 303 -12.25 1.37 -2.62
N VAL A 304 -11.91 0.80 -3.77
CA VAL A 304 -12.83 -0.04 -4.54
C VAL A 304 -12.84 -1.45 -3.95
N VAL A 305 -13.97 -1.86 -3.38
CA VAL A 305 -14.06 -3.12 -2.63
C VAL A 305 -14.53 -4.28 -3.52
N SER A 306 -15.51 -4.04 -4.39
CA SER A 306 -16.05 -5.08 -5.28
C SER A 306 -16.90 -4.49 -6.40
N ALA A 307 -17.27 -5.32 -7.39
CA ALA A 307 -18.25 -4.93 -8.40
C ALA A 307 -19.67 -4.89 -7.80
N ALA A 308 -20.42 -3.81 -8.06
CA ALA A 308 -21.82 -3.72 -7.71
C ALA A 308 -22.59 -4.81 -8.48
N GLN A 309 -23.31 -5.67 -7.76
CA GLN A 309 -24.13 -6.70 -8.41
C GLN A 309 -25.20 -6.04 -9.27
N SER A 310 -25.24 -6.41 -10.55
CA SER A 310 -26.27 -5.99 -11.50
C SER A 310 -27.62 -6.55 -11.03
N THR A 311 -28.44 -5.74 -10.34
CA THR A 311 -29.86 -6.02 -10.25
C THR A 311 -30.46 -5.88 -11.65
N ARG A 312 -30.86 -7.00 -12.24
CA ARG A 312 -31.81 -7.01 -13.36
C ARG A 312 -33.19 -6.61 -12.87
#